data_AF-A0AAU7YK49-F1
#
_entry.id   AF-A0AAU7YK49-F1
#
_cell.length_a   1.000
_cell.length_b   1.000
_cell.length_c   1.000
_cell.angle_alpha   90.00
_cell.angle_beta   90.00
_cell.angle_gamma   90.00
#
_symmetry.space_group_name_H-M   'P 1'
#
loop_
_entity.id
_entity.type
_entity.pdbx_description
1 polymer ?
#
loop_
_entity_poly.entity_id
_entity_poly.type
_entity_poly.pdbx_seq_one_letter_code
_entity_poly.pdbx_strand_id
1 'polypeptide(L)'
;MFGTEMDVKVSYAEITKRVAACIVDQTIFLVCCSFFFLLISFILPEEFLANFFNYVFPDTNTDTGLISERHEILGDLGTLLDSLVYIALEVLMITKLGWTPGKLLLGIYIKDASTLKNAALMQVVMRSTLKALLFIPLYISEWFLILPILVLIFAVFDKRKQFFHDKIANTVVIDYKPEECHLNLNYVGITRRIIADIIDYFILKGISLVYVIFVWVILRTTIPQSLIIHTCSSFLLSVIFGVFMVKKSGGTPGQLLCGIHIKDANTLENVTLVQAIIRYILIEVIHFPILITRREFFNKYTSEWWIDPSSGLIFVGIILIFICAIFDRRKQLLHDKIAKTVAINYKPSS
;
A
#
# COMPACT_ATOMS: atom_id res chain seq x y z
N MET A 1 21.31 9.27 -47.03
CA MET A 1 21.53 9.73 -45.64
C MET A 1 20.53 8.97 -44.78
N PHE A 2 20.90 7.77 -44.32
CA PHE A 2 20.03 6.90 -43.53
C PHE A 2 20.02 7.41 -42.09
N GLY A 3 18.87 7.87 -41.61
CA GLY A 3 18.66 8.19 -40.21
C GLY A 3 18.72 6.91 -39.39
N THR A 4 19.75 6.78 -38.57
CA THR A 4 19.85 5.74 -37.54
C THR A 4 18.82 6.05 -36.47
N GLU A 5 17.67 5.36 -36.49
CA GLU A 5 16.84 5.22 -35.30
C GLU A 5 17.73 4.65 -34.20
N MET A 6 18.00 5.45 -33.17
CA MET A 6 18.58 4.96 -31.94
C MET A 6 17.62 3.93 -31.37
N ASP A 7 17.97 2.65 -31.54
CA ASP A 7 17.26 1.51 -30.98
C ASP A 7 17.41 1.60 -29.45
N VAL A 8 16.56 2.41 -28.81
CA VAL A 8 16.54 2.57 -27.35
C VAL A 8 16.24 1.18 -26.80
N LYS A 9 17.26 0.56 -26.20
CA LYS A 9 17.14 -0.77 -25.61
C LYS A 9 16.14 -0.74 -24.46
N VAL A 10 14.87 -0.99 -24.78
CA VAL A 10 13.77 -0.98 -23.81
C VAL A 10 13.94 -2.15 -22.85
N SER A 11 14.10 -1.85 -21.57
CA SER A 11 14.11 -2.85 -20.52
C SER A 11 12.67 -3.14 -20.10
N TYR A 12 12.15 -4.32 -20.42
CA TYR A 12 10.82 -4.73 -19.98
C TYR A 12 10.84 -5.14 -18.50
N ALA A 13 9.80 -4.76 -17.76
CA ALA A 13 9.67 -5.10 -16.35
C ALA A 13 9.44 -6.60 -16.16
N GLU A 14 10.21 -7.21 -15.26
CA GLU A 14 10.07 -8.61 -14.88
C GLU A 14 8.73 -8.91 -14.22
N ILE A 15 8.29 -10.18 -14.32
CA ILE A 15 7.02 -10.66 -13.77
C ILE A 15 6.99 -10.48 -12.25
N THR A 16 8.10 -10.75 -11.57
CA THR A 16 8.25 -10.59 -10.12
C THR A 16 7.95 -9.16 -9.69
N LYS A 17 8.54 -8.16 -10.37
CA LYS A 17 8.26 -6.73 -10.13
C LYS A 17 6.79 -6.39 -10.39
N ARG A 18 6.17 -6.96 -11.42
CA ARG A 18 4.77 -6.66 -11.74
C ARG A 18 3.79 -7.25 -10.72
N VAL A 19 4.03 -8.49 -10.28
CA VAL A 19 3.22 -9.15 -9.23
C VAL A 19 3.36 -8.40 -7.91
N ALA A 20 4.59 -8.08 -7.52
CA ALA A 20 4.89 -7.24 -6.38
C ALA A 20 4.16 -5.89 -6.41
N ALA A 21 4.15 -5.20 -7.55
CA ALA A 21 3.41 -3.94 -7.71
C ALA A 21 1.91 -4.14 -7.49
N CYS A 22 1.33 -5.23 -8.02
CA CYS A 22 -0.09 -5.52 -7.87
C CYS A 22 -0.49 -5.75 -6.41
N ILE A 23 0.31 -6.50 -5.64
CA ILE A 23 0.08 -6.74 -4.22
C ILE A 23 0.13 -5.42 -3.44
N VAL A 24 1.13 -4.59 -3.73
CA VAL A 24 1.27 -3.27 -3.12
C VAL A 24 0.06 -2.39 -3.44
N ASP A 25 -0.36 -2.35 -4.71
CA ASP A 25 -1.53 -1.59 -5.14
C ASP A 25 -2.80 -2.03 -4.42
N GLN A 26 -3.01 -3.35 -4.28
CA GLN A 26 -4.15 -3.91 -3.54
C GLN A 26 -4.09 -3.56 -2.05
N THR A 27 -2.92 -3.62 -1.44
CA THR A 27 -2.73 -3.27 -0.03
C THR A 27 -3.03 -1.78 0.19
N ILE A 28 -2.48 -0.90 -0.65
CA ILE A 28 -2.74 0.55 -0.57
C ILE A 28 -4.23 0.82 -0.74
N PHE A 29 -4.89 0.19 -1.73
CA PHE A 29 -6.31 0.36 -1.96
C PHE A 29 -7.14 -0.08 -0.76
N LEU A 30 -6.87 -1.27 -0.20
CA LEU A 30 -7.58 -1.79 0.97
C LEU A 30 -7.45 -0.84 2.16
N VAL A 31 -6.23 -0.36 2.45
CA VAL A 31 -6.01 0.58 3.56
C VAL A 31 -6.75 1.90 3.34
N CYS A 32 -6.73 2.43 2.11
CA CYS A 32 -7.47 3.65 1.77
C CYS A 32 -8.99 3.45 1.95
N CYS A 33 -9.55 2.31 1.52
CA CYS A 33 -10.96 2.00 1.71
C CYS A 33 -11.31 1.86 3.20
N SER A 34 -10.51 1.14 4.00
CA SER A 34 -10.73 1.03 5.45
C SER A 34 -10.64 2.37 6.17
N PHE A 35 -9.71 3.25 5.76
CA PHE A 35 -9.60 4.59 6.32
C PHE A 35 -10.80 5.47 5.94
N PHE A 36 -11.25 5.42 4.69
CA PHE A 36 -12.43 6.15 4.23
C PHE A 36 -13.70 5.69 4.96
N PHE A 37 -13.84 4.39 5.15
CA PHE A 37 -14.92 3.81 5.94
C PHE A 37 -14.89 4.33 7.39
N LEU A 38 -13.72 4.32 8.04
CA LEU A 38 -13.57 4.86 9.39
C LEU A 38 -13.96 6.35 9.46
N LEU A 39 -13.60 7.14 8.45
CA LEU A 39 -13.96 8.55 8.35
C LEU A 39 -15.48 8.73 8.23
N ILE A 40 -16.15 7.92 7.40
CA ILE A 40 -17.61 7.90 7.29
C ILE A 40 -18.24 7.52 8.63
N SER A 41 -17.70 6.50 9.30
CA SER A 41 -18.18 6.08 10.62
C SER A 41 -18.04 7.17 11.68
N PHE A 42 -17.12 8.11 11.50
CA PHE A 42 -16.92 9.25 12.39
C PHE A 42 -17.88 10.42 12.10
N ILE A 43 -18.27 10.63 10.84
CA ILE A 43 -19.12 11.75 10.41
C ILE A 43 -20.60 11.41 10.60
N LEU A 44 -20.99 10.16 10.36
CA LEU A 44 -22.39 9.75 10.41
C LEU A 44 -22.81 9.34 11.84
N PRO A 45 -24.04 9.68 12.27
CA PRO A 45 -24.57 9.24 13.56
C PRO A 45 -24.53 7.71 13.69
N GLU A 46 -24.21 7.19 14.88
CA GLU A 46 -24.17 5.74 15.15
C GLU A 46 -25.48 5.05 14.74
N GLU A 47 -26.63 5.71 14.94
CA GLU A 47 -27.96 5.21 14.56
C GLU A 47 -28.14 5.10 13.04
N PHE A 48 -27.59 6.05 12.27
CA PHE A 48 -27.64 6.00 10.82
C PHE A 48 -26.78 4.87 10.27
N LEU A 49 -25.57 4.69 10.82
CA LEU A 49 -24.68 3.60 10.44
C LEU A 49 -25.30 2.26 10.80
N ALA A 50 -25.82 2.10 12.02
CA ALA A 50 -26.50 0.88 12.45
C ALA A 50 -27.70 0.57 11.53
N ASN A 51 -28.52 1.55 11.18
CA ASN A 51 -29.63 1.37 10.25
C ASN A 51 -29.16 1.05 8.83
N PHE A 52 -28.09 1.67 8.35
CA PHE A 52 -27.49 1.36 7.05
C PHE A 52 -26.91 -0.06 7.03
N PHE A 53 -26.14 -0.46 8.04
CA PHE A 53 -25.61 -1.82 8.15
C PHE A 53 -26.70 -2.85 8.33
N ASN A 54 -27.74 -2.58 9.12
CA ASN A 54 -28.88 -3.49 9.26
C ASN A 54 -29.74 -3.55 8.00
N TYR A 55 -29.74 -2.50 7.17
CA TYR A 55 -30.40 -2.49 5.87
C TYR A 55 -29.60 -3.24 4.80
N VAL A 56 -28.27 -3.09 4.82
CA VAL A 56 -27.35 -3.74 3.87
C VAL A 56 -27.02 -5.18 4.28
N PHE A 57 -26.98 -5.46 5.58
CA PHE A 57 -26.69 -6.75 6.22
C PHE A 57 -27.71 -7.03 7.36
N PRO A 58 -28.99 -7.30 7.05
CA PRO A 58 -29.99 -7.61 8.07
C PRO A 58 -29.64 -8.83 8.94
N ASP A 59 -29.79 -8.69 10.25
CA ASP A 59 -29.58 -9.79 11.22
C ASP A 59 -30.42 -11.03 10.88
N THR A 60 -29.78 -12.21 10.92
CA THR A 60 -30.27 -13.50 10.41
C THR A 60 -31.42 -14.15 11.21
N ASN A 61 -32.07 -13.43 12.13
CA ASN A 61 -32.93 -14.05 13.13
C ASN A 61 -34.42 -14.17 12.76
N THR A 62 -34.84 -13.73 11.57
CA THR A 62 -36.23 -13.88 11.12
C THR A 62 -36.28 -14.22 9.62
N ASP A 63 -36.80 -15.40 9.27
CA ASP A 63 -37.07 -15.94 7.92
C ASP A 63 -35.86 -16.28 7.02
N THR A 64 -35.44 -17.55 7.12
CA THR A 64 -34.18 -18.11 6.61
C THR A 64 -34.09 -18.35 5.08
N GLY A 65 -35.19 -18.25 4.32
CA GLY A 65 -35.19 -18.54 2.88
C GLY A 65 -34.95 -17.32 1.97
N LEU A 66 -35.83 -16.32 2.07
CA LEU A 66 -35.80 -15.12 1.21
C LEU A 66 -34.71 -14.11 1.58
N ILE A 67 -34.21 -14.18 2.83
CA ILE A 67 -33.18 -13.28 3.32
C ILE A 67 -31.78 -13.76 2.90
N SER A 68 -31.56 -15.07 2.76
CA SER A 68 -30.29 -15.64 2.29
C SER A 68 -29.97 -15.17 0.86
N GLU A 69 -30.95 -15.24 -0.06
CA GLU A 69 -30.77 -14.77 -1.44
C GLU A 69 -30.53 -13.25 -1.53
N ARG A 70 -31.23 -12.44 -0.72
CA ARG A 70 -30.98 -10.98 -0.71
C ARG A 70 -29.59 -10.61 -0.19
N HIS A 71 -29.08 -11.33 0.82
CA HIS A 71 -27.74 -11.10 1.35
C HIS A 71 -26.64 -11.46 0.35
N GLU A 72 -26.82 -12.56 -0.37
CA GLU A 72 -25.92 -12.96 -1.45
C GLU A 72 -25.90 -11.91 -2.56
N ILE A 73 -27.08 -11.44 -2.99
CA ILE A 73 -27.21 -10.39 -4.02
C ILE A 73 -26.60 -9.05 -3.56
N LEU A 74 -26.81 -8.64 -2.31
CA LEU A 74 -26.26 -7.39 -1.77
C LEU A 74 -24.73 -7.47 -1.57
N GLY A 75 -24.23 -8.62 -1.13
CA GLY A 75 -22.79 -8.89 -1.05
C GLY A 75 -22.12 -8.85 -2.42
N ASP A 76 -22.72 -9.49 -3.42
CA ASP A 76 -22.26 -9.47 -4.80
C ASP A 76 -22.28 -8.05 -5.39
N LEU A 77 -23.32 -7.27 -5.10
CA LEU A 77 -23.39 -5.88 -5.54
C LEU A 77 -22.30 -5.01 -4.89
N GLY A 78 -21.98 -5.25 -3.61
CA GLY A 78 -20.89 -4.59 -2.90
C GLY A 78 -19.53 -4.87 -3.54
N THR A 79 -19.23 -6.15 -3.83
CA THR A 79 -17.96 -6.53 -4.48
C THR A 79 -17.82 -5.98 -5.90
N LEU A 80 -18.92 -5.89 -6.65
CA LEU A 80 -18.95 -5.23 -7.96
C LEU A 80 -18.68 -3.73 -7.84
N LEU A 81 -19.28 -3.06 -6.86
CA LEU A 81 -19.05 -1.63 -6.62
C LEU A 81 -17.59 -1.35 -6.24
N ASP A 82 -17.01 -2.13 -5.33
CA ASP A 82 -15.60 -2.03 -4.94
C ASP A 82 -14.67 -2.24 -6.14
N SER A 83 -14.97 -3.22 -6.97
CA SER A 83 -14.24 -3.49 -8.22
C SER A 83 -14.32 -2.33 -9.20
N LEU A 84 -15.50 -1.70 -9.35
CA LEU A 84 -15.70 -0.53 -10.20
C LEU A 84 -14.90 0.68 -9.69
N VAL A 85 -14.91 0.93 -8.38
CA VAL A 85 -14.14 2.01 -7.76
C VAL A 85 -12.64 1.78 -7.98
N TYR A 86 -12.15 0.56 -7.74
CA TYR A 86 -10.76 0.20 -7.98
C TYR A 86 -10.35 0.42 -9.45
N ILE A 87 -11.16 -0.05 -10.40
CA ILE A 87 -10.91 0.12 -11.84
C ILE A 87 -10.89 1.61 -12.21
N ALA A 88 -11.84 2.40 -11.72
CA ALA A 88 -11.92 3.84 -12.01
C ALA A 88 -10.66 4.57 -11.53
N LEU A 89 -10.19 4.28 -10.32
CA LEU A 89 -8.95 4.84 -9.78
C LEU A 89 -7.72 4.37 -10.57
N GLU A 90 -7.60 3.07 -10.86
CA GLU A 90 -6.50 2.53 -11.66
C GLU A 90 -6.44 3.19 -13.05
N VAL A 91 -7.58 3.33 -13.72
CA VAL A 91 -7.68 3.98 -15.03
C VAL A 91 -7.23 5.43 -14.96
N LEU A 92 -7.72 6.20 -13.98
CA LEU A 92 -7.36 7.60 -13.80
C LEU A 92 -5.85 7.77 -13.57
N MET A 93 -5.26 6.94 -12.69
CA MET A 93 -3.83 7.00 -12.38
C MET A 93 -2.97 6.65 -13.59
N ILE A 94 -3.28 5.56 -14.29
CA ILE A 94 -2.47 5.14 -15.43
C ILE A 94 -2.61 6.11 -16.60
N THR A 95 -3.80 6.63 -16.89
CA THR A 95 -3.99 7.56 -18.01
C THR A 95 -3.30 8.91 -17.77
N LYS A 96 -3.38 9.46 -16.55
CA LYS A 96 -2.76 10.74 -16.22
C LYS A 96 -1.27 10.64 -15.89
N LEU A 97 -0.86 9.59 -15.20
CA LEU A 97 0.48 9.48 -14.60
C LEU A 97 1.34 8.39 -15.27
N GLY A 98 0.73 7.39 -15.92
CA GLY A 98 1.43 6.27 -16.54
C GLY A 98 1.78 5.13 -15.58
N TRP A 99 1.28 5.16 -14.35
CA TRP A 99 1.59 4.19 -13.30
C TRP A 99 0.49 4.14 -12.24
N THR A 100 0.46 3.05 -11.48
CA THR A 100 -0.25 2.91 -10.20
C THR A 100 0.75 3.03 -9.04
N PRO A 101 0.35 3.31 -7.80
CA PRO A 101 1.28 3.54 -6.69
C PRO A 101 2.35 2.44 -6.55
N GLY A 102 1.94 1.17 -6.54
CA GLY A 102 2.80 -0.01 -6.52
C GLY A 102 3.69 -0.16 -7.74
N LYS A 103 3.23 0.25 -8.92
CA LYS A 103 4.05 0.25 -10.14
C LYS A 103 5.10 1.36 -10.11
N LEU A 104 4.74 2.57 -9.70
CA LEU A 104 5.69 3.67 -9.48
C LEU A 104 6.78 3.25 -8.49
N LEU A 105 6.37 2.59 -7.41
CA LEU A 105 7.26 2.08 -6.39
C LEU A 105 8.29 1.08 -6.93
N LEU A 106 7.92 0.24 -7.88
CA LEU A 106 8.89 -0.68 -8.46
C LEU A 106 9.63 -0.09 -9.65
N GLY A 107 9.45 1.21 -9.89
CA GLY A 107 10.06 1.93 -11.00
C GLY A 107 9.52 1.45 -12.34
N ILE A 108 8.29 0.94 -12.38
CA ILE A 108 7.72 0.36 -13.60
C ILE A 108 6.57 1.22 -14.12
N TYR A 109 6.58 1.43 -15.43
CA TYR A 109 5.67 2.36 -16.11
C TYR A 109 4.94 1.65 -17.23
N ILE A 110 3.69 2.05 -17.42
CA ILE A 110 2.80 1.48 -18.41
C ILE A 110 2.82 2.40 -19.63
N LYS A 111 3.15 1.82 -20.77
CA LYS A 111 3.24 2.53 -22.04
C LYS A 111 2.50 1.76 -23.12
N ASP A 112 2.10 2.49 -24.15
CA ASP A 112 1.60 1.88 -25.38
C ASP A 112 2.72 1.05 -26.05
N ALA A 113 2.36 -0.13 -26.58
CA ALA A 113 3.34 -1.10 -27.05
C ALA A 113 3.98 -0.77 -28.40
N SER A 114 3.37 0.12 -29.20
CA SER A 114 3.91 0.54 -30.50
C SER A 114 4.65 1.87 -30.42
N THR A 115 4.14 2.82 -29.64
CA THR A 115 4.68 4.19 -29.55
C THR A 115 5.56 4.43 -28.33
N LEU A 116 5.50 3.58 -27.30
CA LEU A 116 6.14 3.75 -25.99
C LEU A 116 5.76 5.06 -25.26
N LYS A 117 4.69 5.73 -25.70
CA LYS A 117 4.10 6.90 -25.04
C LYS A 117 3.07 6.46 -24.00
N ASN A 118 2.46 7.43 -23.30
CA ASN A 118 1.40 7.13 -22.33
C ASN A 118 0.26 6.35 -23.02
N ALA A 119 -0.23 5.31 -22.35
CA ALA A 119 -1.29 4.46 -22.87
C ALA A 119 -2.60 5.24 -23.03
N ALA A 120 -3.34 4.97 -24.11
CA ALA A 120 -4.62 5.62 -24.37
C ALA A 120 -5.70 5.15 -23.38
N LEU A 121 -6.70 6.00 -23.11
CA LEU A 121 -7.77 5.70 -22.14
C LEU A 121 -8.46 4.37 -22.43
N MET A 122 -8.79 4.08 -23.69
CA MET A 122 -9.42 2.83 -24.08
C MET A 122 -8.54 1.59 -23.81
N GLN A 123 -7.22 1.71 -24.02
CA GLN A 123 -6.26 0.64 -23.72
C GLN A 123 -6.22 0.37 -22.22
N VAL A 124 -6.19 1.42 -21.41
CA VAL A 124 -6.12 1.32 -19.95
C VAL A 124 -7.42 0.76 -19.37
N VAL A 125 -8.58 1.20 -19.86
CA VAL A 125 -9.90 0.66 -19.44
C VAL A 125 -9.96 -0.83 -19.75
N MET A 126 -9.69 -1.23 -21.00
CA MET A 126 -9.73 -2.63 -21.41
C MET A 126 -8.75 -3.49 -20.61
N ARG A 127 -7.55 -2.98 -20.36
CA ARG A 127 -6.57 -3.66 -19.51
C ARG A 127 -7.09 -3.89 -18.09
N SER A 128 -7.62 -2.85 -17.46
CA SER A 128 -8.00 -2.86 -16.04
C SER A 128 -9.25 -3.71 -15.81
N THR A 129 -10.22 -3.67 -16.73
CA THR A 129 -11.41 -4.53 -16.68
C THR A 129 -11.07 -6.00 -16.90
N LEU A 130 -10.20 -6.33 -17.87
CA LEU A 130 -9.74 -7.70 -18.08
C LEU A 130 -8.94 -8.22 -16.88
N LYS A 131 -8.16 -7.35 -16.22
CA LYS A 131 -7.47 -7.70 -14.98
C LYS A 131 -8.47 -8.07 -13.89
N ALA A 132 -9.49 -7.24 -13.65
CA ALA A 132 -10.52 -7.51 -12.64
C ALA A 132 -11.32 -8.78 -12.97
N LEU A 133 -11.70 -8.99 -14.22
CA LEU A 133 -12.42 -10.17 -14.67
C LEU A 133 -11.64 -11.47 -14.42
N LEU A 134 -10.31 -11.44 -14.51
CA LEU A 134 -9.47 -12.60 -14.20
C LEU A 134 -9.56 -13.01 -12.72
N PHE A 135 -9.88 -12.09 -11.82
CA PHE A 135 -10.03 -12.36 -10.39
C PHE A 135 -11.48 -12.72 -9.99
N ILE A 136 -12.48 -12.46 -10.85
CA ILE A 136 -13.89 -12.81 -10.56
C ILE A 136 -14.06 -14.30 -10.21
N PRO A 137 -13.47 -15.27 -10.95
CA PRO A 137 -13.61 -16.68 -10.63
C PRO A 137 -13.12 -17.09 -9.23
N LEU A 138 -12.18 -16.35 -8.63
CA LEU A 138 -11.74 -16.64 -7.25
C LEU A 138 -12.85 -16.44 -6.22
N TYR A 139 -13.76 -15.49 -6.46
CA TYR A 139 -14.89 -15.27 -5.54
C TYR A 139 -15.93 -16.39 -5.60
N ILE A 140 -15.97 -17.14 -6.71
CA ILE A 140 -16.87 -18.28 -6.89
C ILE A 140 -16.29 -19.54 -6.22
N SER A 141 -14.97 -19.75 -6.33
CA SER A 141 -14.30 -20.87 -5.66
C SER A 141 -12.79 -20.67 -5.57
N GLU A 142 -12.21 -21.01 -4.42
CA GLU A 142 -10.76 -21.03 -4.17
C GLU A 142 -10.00 -21.91 -5.19
N TRP A 143 -10.64 -22.95 -5.73
CA TRP A 143 -10.05 -23.81 -6.76
C TRP A 143 -9.70 -23.06 -8.05
N PHE A 144 -10.33 -21.92 -8.32
CA PHE A 144 -10.02 -21.08 -9.48
C PHE A 144 -8.71 -20.27 -9.33
N LEU A 145 -8.00 -20.36 -8.20
CA LEU A 145 -6.62 -19.84 -8.04
C LEU A 145 -5.67 -20.37 -9.12
N ILE A 146 -5.96 -21.53 -9.71
CA ILE A 146 -5.19 -22.13 -10.81
C ILE A 146 -5.23 -21.25 -12.07
N LEU A 147 -6.32 -20.53 -12.32
CA LEU A 147 -6.52 -19.76 -13.55
C LEU A 147 -5.54 -18.56 -13.67
N PRO A 148 -5.38 -17.68 -12.66
CA PRO A 148 -4.33 -16.65 -12.69
C PRO A 148 -2.92 -17.24 -12.85
N ILE A 149 -2.63 -18.35 -12.17
CA ILE A 149 -1.32 -19.02 -12.23
C ILE A 149 -1.03 -19.50 -13.65
N LEU A 150 -2.00 -20.13 -14.31
CA LEU A 150 -1.87 -20.61 -15.68
C LEU A 150 -1.64 -19.45 -16.67
N VAL A 151 -2.34 -18.32 -16.48
CA VAL A 151 -2.18 -17.11 -17.30
C VAL A 151 -0.81 -16.45 -17.06
N LEU A 152 -0.28 -16.50 -15.84
CA LEU A 152 1.06 -16.00 -15.48
C LEU A 152 2.19 -16.78 -16.18
N ILE A 153 2.05 -18.10 -16.34
CA ILE A 153 3.06 -18.96 -16.97
C ILE A 153 3.33 -18.51 -18.42
N PHE A 154 2.29 -18.16 -19.19
CA PHE A 154 2.47 -17.71 -20.58
C PHE A 154 3.24 -16.39 -20.69
N ALA A 155 3.13 -15.50 -19.70
CA ALA A 155 3.88 -14.25 -19.68
C ALA A 155 5.40 -14.46 -19.52
N VAL A 156 5.83 -15.59 -18.93
CA VAL A 156 7.25 -15.93 -18.74
C VAL A 156 7.96 -16.11 -20.09
N PHE A 157 7.28 -16.72 -21.05
CA PHE A 157 7.84 -17.03 -22.37
C PHE A 157 7.72 -15.86 -23.37
N ASP A 158 6.96 -14.82 -23.04
CA ASP A 158 6.80 -13.66 -23.91
C ASP A 158 8.06 -12.77 -23.90
N LYS A 159 8.54 -12.36 -25.09
CA LYS A 159 9.76 -11.54 -25.24
C LYS A 159 9.62 -10.15 -24.62
N ARG A 160 8.39 -9.59 -24.60
CA ARG A 160 8.06 -8.29 -24.01
C ARG A 160 7.53 -8.42 -22.58
N LYS A 161 7.51 -9.65 -22.03
CA LYS A 161 6.99 -9.99 -20.70
C LYS A 161 5.56 -9.48 -20.48
N GLN A 162 4.73 -9.51 -21.53
CA GLN A 162 3.35 -9.04 -21.49
C GLN A 162 2.43 -10.08 -20.85
N PHE A 163 1.54 -9.63 -19.97
CA PHE A 163 0.41 -10.44 -19.54
C PHE A 163 -0.69 -10.50 -20.60
N PHE A 164 -1.65 -11.41 -20.45
CA PHE A 164 -2.79 -11.54 -21.36
C PHE A 164 -3.54 -10.21 -21.53
N HIS A 165 -3.87 -9.54 -20.43
CA HIS A 165 -4.53 -8.22 -20.46
C HIS A 165 -3.65 -7.14 -21.09
N ASP A 166 -2.32 -7.21 -20.95
CA ASP A 166 -1.40 -6.26 -21.59
C ASP A 166 -1.39 -6.47 -23.11
N LYS A 167 -1.42 -7.72 -23.56
CA LYS A 167 -1.41 -8.10 -24.97
C LYS A 167 -2.69 -7.68 -25.69
N ILE A 168 -3.83 -7.92 -25.05
CA ILE A 168 -5.13 -7.46 -25.58
C ILE A 168 -5.18 -5.93 -25.61
N ALA A 169 -4.69 -5.26 -24.56
CA ALA A 169 -4.65 -3.80 -24.47
C ALA A 169 -3.59 -3.12 -25.34
N ASN A 170 -2.74 -3.87 -26.03
CA ASN A 170 -1.56 -3.34 -26.71
C ASN A 170 -0.71 -2.42 -25.81
N THR A 171 -0.51 -2.84 -24.56
CA THR A 171 0.32 -2.12 -23.58
C THR A 171 1.53 -2.93 -23.17
N VAL A 172 2.60 -2.26 -22.79
CA VAL A 172 3.82 -2.85 -22.22
C VAL A 172 4.13 -2.18 -20.90
N VAL A 173 4.81 -2.92 -20.02
CA VAL A 173 5.37 -2.34 -18.80
C VAL A 173 6.88 -2.34 -18.91
N ILE A 174 7.44 -1.14 -18.81
CA ILE A 174 8.86 -0.88 -18.95
C ILE A 174 9.46 -0.54 -17.59
N ASP A 175 10.72 -0.93 -17.39
CA ASP A 175 11.51 -0.57 -16.22
C ASP A 175 12.08 0.83 -16.46
N TYR A 176 11.67 1.77 -15.62
CA TYR A 176 12.25 3.09 -15.58
C TYR A 176 13.51 3.02 -14.74
N LYS A 177 14.65 2.98 -15.42
CA LYS A 177 15.95 3.23 -14.80
C LYS A 177 16.13 4.74 -14.70
N PRO A 178 15.99 5.38 -13.52
CA PRO A 178 16.62 6.68 -13.34
C PRO A 178 18.13 6.46 -13.55
N GLU A 179 18.78 7.37 -14.27
CA GLU A 179 20.23 7.33 -14.48
C GLU A 179 20.93 7.04 -13.13
N GLU A 180 21.72 5.97 -13.08
CA GLU A 180 22.40 5.55 -11.86
C GLU A 180 23.46 6.60 -11.51
N CYS A 181 23.31 7.29 -10.39
CA CYS A 181 24.44 7.94 -9.75
C CYS A 181 25.31 6.82 -9.15
N HIS A 182 26.40 6.47 -9.83
CA HIS A 182 27.37 5.44 -9.47
C HIS A 182 28.20 5.81 -8.22
N LEU A 183 27.54 6.19 -7.12
CA LEU A 183 28.19 6.31 -5.83
C LEU A 183 28.14 4.96 -5.13
N ASN A 184 29.31 4.47 -4.73
CA ASN A 184 29.52 3.20 -4.02
C ASN A 184 29.00 3.33 -2.58
N LEU A 185 27.69 3.52 -2.42
CA LEU A 185 27.02 3.78 -1.15
C LEU A 185 26.63 2.47 -0.49
N ASN A 186 26.94 2.37 0.80
CA ASN A 186 26.56 1.21 1.60
C ASN A 186 25.11 1.38 2.10
N TYR A 187 24.14 0.97 1.26
CA TYR A 187 22.73 0.99 1.61
C TYR A 187 22.40 0.04 2.76
N VAL A 188 21.59 0.52 3.69
CA VAL A 188 21.21 -0.22 4.90
C VAL A 188 20.29 -1.39 4.52
N GLY A 189 20.66 -2.59 4.96
CA GLY A 189 19.85 -3.79 4.82
C GLY A 189 18.59 -3.78 5.69
N ILE A 190 17.58 -4.55 5.27
CA ILE A 190 16.27 -4.59 5.92
C ILE A 190 16.36 -5.01 7.39
N THR A 191 17.22 -5.96 7.75
CA THR A 191 17.35 -6.44 9.15
C THR A 191 17.66 -5.30 10.13
N ARG A 192 18.57 -4.38 9.77
CA ARG A 192 18.90 -3.23 10.63
C ARG A 192 17.76 -2.23 10.72
N ARG A 193 16.98 -2.07 9.64
CA ARG A 193 15.78 -1.22 9.64
C ARG A 193 14.69 -1.81 10.54
N ILE A 194 14.46 -3.12 10.49
CA ILE A 194 13.51 -3.80 11.38
C ILE A 194 13.91 -3.60 12.85
N ILE A 195 15.19 -3.76 13.19
CA ILE A 195 15.68 -3.52 14.55
C ILE A 195 15.45 -2.06 14.97
N ALA A 196 15.78 -1.10 14.10
CA ALA A 196 15.54 0.33 14.34
C ALA A 196 14.05 0.63 14.58
N ASP A 197 13.18 0.10 13.73
CA ASP A 197 11.72 0.29 13.81
C ASP A 197 11.15 -0.32 15.11
N ILE A 198 11.67 -1.47 15.56
CA ILE A 198 11.31 -2.07 16.86
C ILE A 198 11.71 -1.15 18.02
N ILE A 199 12.94 -0.60 17.98
CA ILE A 199 13.41 0.33 19.03
C ILE A 199 12.54 1.59 19.06
N ASP A 200 12.28 2.18 17.88
CA ASP A 200 11.43 3.37 17.76
C ASP A 200 10.00 3.10 18.23
N TYR A 201 9.46 1.92 17.96
CA TYR A 201 8.15 1.50 18.46
C TYR A 201 8.09 1.50 19.99
N PHE A 202 9.09 0.93 20.68
CA PHE A 202 9.13 0.93 22.15
C PHE A 202 9.25 2.34 22.72
N ILE A 203 10.09 3.19 22.11
CA ILE A 203 10.26 4.59 22.52
C ILE A 203 8.94 5.34 22.39
N LEU A 204 8.29 5.26 21.22
CA LEU A 204 7.03 5.93 20.96
C LEU A 204 5.89 5.40 21.84
N LYS A 205 5.82 4.08 22.08
CA LYS A 205 4.84 3.51 23.01
C LYS A 205 5.06 3.97 24.44
N GLY A 206 6.30 4.10 24.89
CA GLY A 206 6.62 4.67 26.20
C GLY A 206 6.13 6.11 26.33
N ILE A 207 6.41 6.95 25.33
CA ILE A 207 5.95 8.36 25.30
C ILE A 207 4.42 8.43 25.27
N SER A 208 3.78 7.62 24.42
CA SER A 208 2.32 7.57 24.29
C SER A 208 1.65 7.11 25.59
N LEU A 209 2.22 6.13 26.30
CA LEU A 209 1.70 5.65 27.58
C LEU A 209 1.70 6.77 28.65
N VAL A 210 2.80 7.52 28.76
CA VAL A 210 2.89 8.66 29.69
C VAL A 210 1.84 9.72 29.33
N TYR A 211 1.67 10.00 28.03
CA TYR A 211 0.65 10.94 27.55
C TYR A 211 -0.78 10.49 27.92
N VAL A 212 -1.12 9.21 27.78
CA VAL A 212 -2.44 8.69 28.17
C VAL A 212 -2.69 8.85 29.66
N ILE A 213 -1.71 8.47 30.49
CA ILE A 213 -1.83 8.60 31.95
C ILE A 213 -2.08 10.08 32.30
N PHE A 214 -1.36 11.00 31.68
CA PHE A 214 -1.52 12.43 31.89
C PHE A 214 -2.93 12.94 31.49
N VAL A 215 -3.38 12.58 30.29
CA VAL A 215 -4.72 12.92 29.78
C VAL A 215 -5.81 12.36 30.68
N TRP A 216 -5.69 11.10 31.10
CA TRP A 216 -6.64 10.44 31.97
C TRP A 216 -6.73 11.10 33.36
N VAL A 217 -5.57 11.42 33.97
CA VAL A 217 -5.50 12.10 35.27
C VAL A 217 -6.15 13.48 35.22
N ILE A 218 -5.92 14.26 34.15
CA ILE A 218 -6.42 15.64 34.04
C ILE A 218 -7.89 15.69 33.64
N LEU A 219 -8.29 14.95 32.61
CA LEU A 219 -9.61 15.08 32.00
C LEU A 219 -10.67 14.19 32.68
N ARG A 220 -10.28 13.29 33.61
CA ARG A 220 -11.17 12.34 34.32
C ARG A 220 -12.18 11.65 33.39
N THR A 221 -11.75 11.35 32.16
CA THR A 221 -12.60 10.78 31.11
C THR A 221 -12.83 9.29 31.31
N THR A 222 -13.92 8.77 30.75
CA THR A 222 -14.20 7.32 30.75
C THR A 222 -13.25 6.59 29.80
N ILE A 223 -12.88 5.36 30.16
CA ILE A 223 -11.88 4.52 29.46
C ILE A 223 -12.16 4.36 27.94
N PRO A 224 -13.39 4.15 27.43
CA PRO A 224 -13.59 3.90 26.00
C PRO A 224 -13.44 5.14 25.10
N GLN A 225 -13.93 6.32 25.50
CA GLN A 225 -13.71 7.56 24.73
C GLN A 225 -12.23 7.98 24.71
N SER A 226 -11.48 7.63 25.77
CA SER A 226 -10.03 7.90 25.84
C SER A 226 -9.21 7.10 24.82
N LEU A 227 -9.67 5.92 24.41
CA LEU A 227 -8.92 5.00 23.54
C LEU A 227 -8.86 5.48 22.08
N ILE A 228 -9.95 6.04 21.57
CA ILE A 228 -10.03 6.60 20.20
C ILE A 228 -9.20 7.88 20.12
N ILE A 229 -9.37 8.78 21.10
CA ILE A 229 -8.58 10.01 21.22
C ILE A 229 -7.09 9.65 21.33
N HIS A 230 -6.74 8.64 22.11
CA HIS A 230 -5.38 8.12 22.21
C HIS A 230 -4.85 7.61 20.87
N THR A 231 -5.67 6.88 20.11
CA THR A 231 -5.25 6.32 18.83
C THR A 231 -4.93 7.41 17.81
N CYS A 232 -5.84 8.38 17.64
CA CYS A 232 -5.66 9.51 16.73
C CYS A 232 -4.49 10.41 17.17
N SER A 233 -4.36 10.67 18.47
CA SER A 233 -3.25 11.48 19.00
C SER A 233 -1.90 10.75 18.89
N SER A 234 -1.85 9.43 19.10
CA SER A 234 -0.65 8.63 18.91
C SER A 234 -0.19 8.61 17.45
N PHE A 235 -1.12 8.52 16.49
CA PHE A 235 -0.82 8.62 15.07
C PHE A 235 -0.19 9.97 14.74
N LEU A 236 -0.84 11.06 15.16
CA LEU A 236 -0.36 12.41 14.88
C LEU A 236 1.01 12.66 15.53
N LEU A 237 1.18 12.21 16.78
CA LEU A 237 2.44 12.32 17.51
C LEU A 237 3.57 11.58 16.80
N SER A 238 3.31 10.36 16.31
CA SER A 238 4.30 9.57 15.58
C SER A 238 4.77 10.27 14.31
N VAL A 239 3.84 10.80 13.50
CA VAL A 239 4.18 11.54 12.27
C VAL A 239 5.00 12.79 12.60
N ILE A 240 4.53 13.62 13.54
CA ILE A 240 5.22 14.86 13.92
C ILE A 240 6.62 14.55 14.44
N PHE A 241 6.74 13.56 15.33
CA PHE A 241 8.01 13.15 15.91
C PHE A 241 8.99 12.64 14.85
N GLY A 242 8.53 11.74 13.97
CA GLY A 242 9.36 11.20 12.89
C GLY A 242 9.86 12.28 11.93
N VAL A 243 8.97 13.17 11.48
CA VAL A 243 9.31 14.29 10.59
C VAL A 243 10.33 15.21 11.26
N PHE A 244 10.09 15.59 12.51
CA PHE A 244 11.00 16.44 13.29
C PHE A 244 12.39 15.80 13.42
N MET A 245 12.44 14.53 13.83
CA MET A 245 13.69 13.81 14.06
C MET A 245 14.52 13.63 12.78
N VAL A 246 13.89 13.25 11.68
CA VAL A 246 14.61 13.09 10.41
C VAL A 246 15.09 14.42 9.84
N LYS A 247 14.31 15.50 9.95
CA LYS A 247 14.78 16.82 9.53
C LYS A 247 15.98 17.25 10.40
N LYS A 248 15.86 17.13 11.71
CA LYS A 248 16.87 17.66 12.65
C LYS A 248 18.15 16.83 12.68
N SER A 249 18.00 15.51 12.73
CA SER A 249 19.09 14.57 13.04
C SER A 249 19.38 13.57 11.92
N GLY A 250 18.58 13.55 10.85
CA GLY A 250 18.75 12.64 9.73
C GLY A 250 18.25 11.22 9.98
N GLY A 251 17.55 10.95 11.09
CA GLY A 251 17.01 9.65 11.46
C GLY A 251 16.16 9.75 12.73
N THR A 252 15.27 8.79 12.97
CA THR A 252 14.61 8.59 14.27
C THR A 252 15.58 8.01 15.31
N PRO A 253 15.28 8.06 16.61
CA PRO A 253 16.20 7.57 17.65
C PRO A 253 16.71 6.14 17.40
N GLY A 254 15.82 5.19 17.09
CA GLY A 254 16.16 3.81 16.76
C GLY A 254 17.00 3.70 15.49
N GLN A 255 16.68 4.50 14.47
CA GLN A 255 17.49 4.59 13.24
C GLN A 255 18.90 5.08 13.53
N LEU A 256 19.05 6.15 14.30
CA LEU A 256 20.35 6.71 14.67
C LEU A 256 21.17 5.75 15.54
N LEU A 257 20.54 5.05 16.49
CA LEU A 257 21.17 4.00 17.28
C LEU A 257 21.71 2.85 16.39
N CYS A 258 21.04 2.59 15.27
CA CYS A 258 21.47 1.61 14.28
C CYS A 258 22.43 2.18 13.22
N GLY A 259 22.88 3.44 13.35
CA GLY A 259 23.76 4.12 12.39
C GLY A 259 23.09 4.43 11.04
N ILE A 260 21.76 4.52 11.02
CA ILE A 260 20.95 4.71 9.83
C ILE A 260 20.68 6.20 9.65
N HIS A 261 21.05 6.72 8.49
CA HIS A 261 20.68 8.07 8.07
C HIS A 261 19.82 8.05 6.82
N ILE A 262 18.80 8.90 6.84
CA ILE A 262 17.80 9.05 5.80
C ILE A 262 18.17 10.29 4.99
N LYS A 263 18.39 10.09 3.71
CA LYS A 263 18.85 11.11 2.78
C LYS A 263 17.97 11.15 1.54
N ASP A 264 18.02 12.26 0.82
CA ASP A 264 17.40 12.35 -0.50
C ASP A 264 18.01 11.29 -1.45
N ALA A 265 17.16 10.61 -2.23
CA ALA A 265 17.58 9.51 -3.09
C ALA A 265 18.44 9.94 -4.30
N ASN A 266 18.38 11.21 -4.68
CA ASN A 266 19.08 11.78 -5.82
C ASN A 266 20.26 12.64 -5.39
N THR A 267 20.09 13.50 -4.39
CA THR A 267 21.14 14.44 -3.95
C THR A 267 21.98 13.90 -2.79
N LEU A 268 21.48 12.91 -2.04
CA LEU A 268 22.08 12.37 -0.81
C LEU A 268 22.26 13.40 0.32
N GLU A 269 21.62 14.56 0.17
CA GLU A 269 21.54 15.58 1.21
C GLU A 269 20.43 15.24 2.21
N ASN A 270 20.27 16.10 3.22
CA ASN A 270 19.16 15.97 4.16
C ASN A 270 17.82 16.08 3.42
N VAL A 271 16.87 15.24 3.83
CA VAL A 271 15.55 15.22 3.19
C VAL A 271 14.79 16.52 3.40
N THR A 272 13.97 16.89 2.42
CA THR A 272 13.06 18.02 2.51
C THR A 272 11.89 17.73 3.44
N LEU A 273 11.21 18.78 3.92
CA LEU A 273 10.04 18.65 4.81
C LEU A 273 8.90 17.87 4.15
N VAL A 274 8.65 18.09 2.85
CA VAL A 274 7.62 17.38 2.09
C VAL A 274 7.96 15.88 1.99
N GLN A 275 9.21 15.53 1.71
CA GLN A 275 9.65 14.14 1.67
C GLN A 275 9.50 13.46 3.03
N ALA A 276 9.87 14.15 4.11
CA ALA A 276 9.72 13.62 5.46
C ALA A 276 8.23 13.37 5.80
N ILE A 277 7.34 14.33 5.54
CA ILE A 277 5.90 14.19 5.80
C ILE A 277 5.32 13.00 5.03
N ILE A 278 5.58 12.93 3.72
CA ILE A 278 5.12 11.83 2.88
C ILE A 278 5.63 10.49 3.44
N ARG A 279 6.92 10.42 3.79
CA ARG A 279 7.54 9.20 4.32
C ARG A 279 6.85 8.71 5.59
N TYR A 280 6.64 9.58 6.57
CA TYR A 280 6.11 9.18 7.87
C TYR A 280 4.60 8.93 7.86
N ILE A 281 3.83 9.67 7.05
CA ILE A 281 2.41 9.35 6.83
C ILE A 281 2.29 7.94 6.23
N LEU A 282 3.10 7.62 5.22
CA LEU A 282 3.07 6.28 4.60
C LEU A 282 3.50 5.17 5.56
N ILE A 283 4.49 5.43 6.43
CA ILE A 283 4.87 4.48 7.48
C ILE A 283 3.68 4.18 8.39
N GLU A 284 2.98 5.20 8.88
CA GLU A 284 1.82 5.00 9.75
C GLU A 284 0.66 4.29 9.03
N VAL A 285 0.41 4.62 7.76
CA VAL A 285 -0.59 3.94 6.91
C VAL A 285 -0.27 2.45 6.76
N ILE A 286 1.01 2.07 6.66
CA ILE A 286 1.43 0.66 6.60
C ILE A 286 1.23 -0.05 7.95
N HIS A 287 1.41 0.65 9.08
CA HIS A 287 1.22 0.08 10.42
C HIS A 287 -0.25 0.08 10.88
N PHE A 288 -1.10 0.90 10.26
CA PHE A 288 -2.51 1.04 10.61
C PHE A 288 -3.30 -0.28 10.57
N PRO A 289 -3.11 -1.18 9.58
CA PRO A 289 -3.70 -2.51 9.59
C PRO A 289 -3.32 -3.40 10.79
N ILE A 290 -2.09 -3.26 11.32
CA ILE A 290 -1.65 -3.99 12.54
C ILE A 290 -2.38 -3.47 13.78
N LEU A 291 -2.78 -2.19 13.76
CA LEU A 291 -3.60 -1.61 14.82
C LEU A 291 -5.05 -2.09 14.73
N ILE A 292 -5.58 -2.23 13.51
CA ILE A 292 -6.93 -2.74 13.19
C ILE A 292 -7.11 -4.19 13.65
N THR A 293 -6.09 -5.04 13.55
CA THR A 293 -6.16 -6.45 13.98
C THR A 293 -6.23 -6.64 15.50
N ARG A 294 -6.16 -5.57 16.31
CA ARG A 294 -6.55 -5.65 17.72
C ARG A 294 -8.07 -5.79 17.84
N ARG A 295 -8.47 -7.06 18.00
CA ARG A 295 -9.81 -7.64 18.27
C ARG A 295 -10.82 -6.78 19.06
N GLU A 296 -10.38 -5.87 19.92
CA GLU A 296 -11.28 -5.06 20.75
C GLU A 296 -11.99 -3.91 20.00
N PHE A 297 -11.42 -3.38 18.91
CA PHE A 297 -12.02 -2.23 18.20
C PHE A 297 -13.18 -2.63 17.29
N PHE A 298 -13.06 -3.79 16.64
CA PHE A 298 -14.00 -4.24 15.60
C PHE A 298 -15.11 -5.15 16.11
N ASN A 299 -14.93 -5.84 17.25
CA ASN A 299 -16.00 -6.65 17.86
C ASN A 299 -17.29 -5.87 18.15
N LYS A 300 -17.24 -4.53 18.14
CA LYS A 300 -18.43 -3.67 18.31
C LYS A 300 -19.10 -3.25 16.98
N TYR A 301 -18.40 -3.31 15.84
CA TYR A 301 -18.84 -2.65 14.60
C TYR A 301 -18.77 -3.50 13.32
N THR A 302 -18.24 -4.73 13.33
CA THR A 302 -18.18 -5.59 12.13
C THR A 302 -18.40 -7.07 12.43
N SER A 303 -19.00 -7.80 11.50
CA SER A 303 -19.14 -9.26 11.54
C SER A 303 -17.79 -9.98 11.49
N GLU A 304 -17.70 -11.15 12.13
CA GLU A 304 -16.49 -11.99 12.21
C GLU A 304 -15.87 -12.31 10.83
N TRP A 305 -16.68 -12.28 9.76
CA TRP A 305 -16.31 -12.61 8.39
C TRP A 305 -15.27 -11.66 7.76
N TRP A 306 -15.22 -10.39 8.16
CA TRP A 306 -14.27 -9.43 7.59
C TRP A 306 -12.89 -9.49 8.25
N ILE A 307 -12.80 -9.93 9.51
CA ILE A 307 -11.59 -9.81 10.32
C ILE A 307 -10.57 -10.91 9.98
N ASP A 308 -11.04 -12.13 9.70
CA ASP A 308 -10.16 -13.30 9.56
C ASP A 308 -9.39 -13.35 8.21
N PRO A 309 -10.01 -13.12 7.03
CA PRO A 309 -9.27 -13.12 5.76
C PRO A 309 -8.43 -11.85 5.55
N SER A 310 -8.95 -10.68 5.98
CA SER A 310 -8.29 -9.39 5.75
C SER A 310 -7.00 -9.25 6.54
N SER A 311 -6.97 -9.74 7.79
CA SER A 311 -5.76 -9.73 8.64
C SER A 311 -4.63 -10.57 8.05
N GLY A 312 -4.95 -11.73 7.46
CA GLY A 312 -4.01 -12.57 6.73
C GLY A 312 -3.46 -11.89 5.48
N LEU A 313 -4.32 -11.27 4.67
CA LEU A 313 -3.91 -10.54 3.46
C LEU A 313 -3.07 -9.30 3.76
N ILE A 314 -3.38 -8.58 4.84
CA ILE A 314 -2.59 -7.48 5.37
C ILE A 314 -1.19 -7.96 5.77
N PHE A 315 -1.11 -9.07 6.50
CA PHE A 315 0.16 -9.64 6.95
C PHE A 315 1.01 -10.11 5.76
N VAL A 316 0.38 -10.76 4.78
CA VAL A 316 1.00 -11.18 3.51
C VAL A 316 1.45 -9.96 2.69
N GLY A 317 0.65 -8.90 2.62
CA GLY A 317 0.99 -7.64 1.95
C GLY A 317 2.20 -6.95 2.58
N ILE A 318 2.26 -6.88 3.91
CA ILE A 318 3.41 -6.35 4.65
C ILE A 318 4.67 -7.18 4.36
N ILE A 319 4.58 -8.51 4.46
CA ILE A 319 5.69 -9.42 4.14
C ILE A 319 6.18 -9.20 2.70
N LEU A 320 5.26 -9.08 1.74
CA LEU A 320 5.59 -8.86 0.34
C LEU A 320 6.23 -7.49 0.10
N ILE A 321 5.79 -6.43 0.80
CA ILE A 321 6.45 -5.12 0.79
C ILE A 321 7.91 -5.23 1.25
N PHE A 322 8.17 -5.99 2.31
CA PHE A 322 9.54 -6.25 2.78
C PHE A 322 10.35 -7.08 1.79
N ILE A 323 9.76 -8.12 1.19
CA ILE A 323 10.40 -8.93 0.15
C ILE A 323 10.78 -8.07 -1.06
N CYS A 324 9.91 -7.15 -1.48
CA CYS A 324 10.20 -6.23 -2.59
C CYS A 324 11.42 -5.35 -2.34
N ALA A 325 11.63 -4.94 -1.09
CA ALA A 325 12.79 -4.16 -0.70
C ALA A 325 14.08 -4.99 -0.67
N ILE A 326 14.01 -6.33 -0.50
CA ILE A 326 15.19 -7.22 -0.57
C ILE A 326 15.76 -7.21 -1.99
N PHE A 327 14.89 -7.21 -3.00
CA PHE A 327 15.27 -7.23 -4.41
C PHE A 327 15.61 -5.84 -4.98
N ASP A 328 15.39 -4.78 -4.20
CA ASP A 328 15.71 -3.42 -4.62
C ASP A 328 17.22 -3.14 -4.47
N ARG A 329 17.86 -2.67 -5.56
CA ARG A 329 19.31 -2.39 -5.57
C ARG A 329 19.72 -1.32 -4.56
N ARG A 330 18.86 -0.33 -4.30
CA ARG A 330 19.07 0.73 -3.31
C ARG A 330 18.52 0.36 -1.93
N LYS A 331 17.97 -0.85 -1.77
CA LYS A 331 17.31 -1.37 -0.57
C LYS A 331 16.27 -0.40 0.00
N GLN A 332 15.52 0.26 -0.88
CA GLN A 332 14.48 1.19 -0.50
C GLN A 332 13.19 0.44 -0.15
N LEU A 333 12.60 0.78 0.99
CA LEU A 333 11.25 0.34 1.35
C LEU A 333 10.20 1.18 0.60
N LEU A 334 8.94 0.76 0.71
CA LEU A 334 7.80 1.43 0.07
C LEU A 334 7.79 2.95 0.29
N HIS A 335 7.79 3.33 1.57
CA HIS A 335 7.75 4.72 1.99
C HIS A 335 8.99 5.49 1.55
N ASP A 336 10.15 4.82 1.44
CA ASP A 336 11.39 5.45 0.97
C ASP A 336 11.27 5.85 -0.50
N LYS A 337 10.70 4.98 -1.35
CA LYS A 337 10.57 5.24 -2.79
C LYS A 337 9.55 6.33 -3.13
N ILE A 338 8.38 6.31 -2.49
CA ILE A 338 7.36 7.37 -2.70
C ILE A 338 7.92 8.71 -2.23
N ALA A 339 8.59 8.72 -1.08
CA ALA A 339 9.21 9.92 -0.55
C ALA A 339 10.51 10.32 -1.29
N LYS A 340 11.00 9.52 -2.24
CA LYS A 340 12.30 9.73 -2.91
C LYS A 340 13.45 9.89 -1.90
N THR A 341 13.49 9.01 -0.90
CA THR A 341 14.52 8.96 0.15
C THR A 341 15.24 7.62 0.13
N VAL A 342 16.45 7.57 0.67
CA VAL A 342 17.25 6.35 0.84
C VAL A 342 17.79 6.30 2.26
N ALA A 343 17.92 5.09 2.81
CA ALA A 343 18.66 4.92 4.05
C ALA A 343 20.07 4.39 3.78
N ILE A 344 21.05 5.16 4.24
CA ILE A 344 22.47 4.87 4.09
C ILE A 344 23.09 4.61 5.45
N ASN A 345 24.09 3.73 5.47
CA ASN A 345 24.85 3.48 6.68
C ASN A 345 25.81 4.65 6.88
N TYR A 346 25.68 5.37 7.99
CA TYR A 346 26.60 6.44 8.31
C TYR A 346 27.89 5.83 8.86
N LYS A 347 28.91 5.75 8.00
CA LYS A 347 30.28 5.73 8.50
C LYS A 347 30.70 7.19 8.65
N PRO A 348 31.01 7.68 9.86
CA PRO A 348 31.77 8.93 9.93
C PRO A 348 33.03 8.73 9.10
N SER A 349 33.31 9.66 8.19
CA SER A 349 34.60 9.74 7.53
C SER A 349 35.65 9.77 8.63
N SER A 350 36.40 8.65 8.72
CA SER A 350 37.51 8.45 9.64
C SER A 350 38.55 9.55 9.50
#